data_AF-A0A6L4AGG0-F1
#
_entry.id   AF-A0A6L4AGG0-F1
#
_cell.length_a   1.000
_cell.length_b   1.000
_cell.length_c   1.000
_cell.angle_alpha   90.00
_cell.angle_beta   90.00
_cell.angle_gamma   90.00
#
_symmetry.space_group_name_H-M   'P 1'
#
loop_
_entity.id
_entity.type
_entity.pdbx_description
1 polymer ?
#
loop_
_entity_poly.entity_id
_entity_poly.type
_entity_poly.pdbx_seq_one_letter_code
_entity_poly.pdbx_strand_id
1 'polypeptide(L)'
;MEKACILLLCGWIISLAEFQSVAWAETMPSNEDFIAPNRPMQMECVYSEYTSFQIESILVSQNTKNSGVGASVYKFLKSSENNDLKTFIIRPGQFAECIYPSGTIVRVKVGEDHARPYGLCGGDPEVFMSLWVNERKIASNVWFTGHCREDQDNPDVSFKITKVQGLSIQKCHTSYQQEDRETQENEDGAEKPTTPLSVCIDYPDISNFPKDEREYPSKKEEQSLKIGDIELVNGTEAVCQVSLEELKSDFSAFEKKTNISSSKLNRINWEKSELNLPEELQFSYESIFDFDNDGKLDRVLIRHFQTNYMDSSILLIQTGESETELNVPDSPMAETSILLPCQMDNSRPDIRKCPPFSQESDDAGFTVSGKSEKDSVHFRARYSNLTPFIFQGVNYLGVSSKSADTENYVAILKPLPKGKIQEMCLFRKIEENF
;
A
#
# COMPACT_ATOMS: atom_id res chain seq x y z
N MET A 1 -19.07 83.85 21.85
CA MET A 1 -19.11 82.58 22.62
C MET A 1 -20.05 81.64 21.90
N GLU A 2 -19.53 80.47 21.54
CA GLU A 2 -20.19 79.25 21.07
C GLU A 2 -21.34 79.36 20.05
N LYS A 3 -21.08 78.92 18.81
CA LYS A 3 -22.03 78.06 18.07
C LYS A 3 -21.29 77.00 17.26
N ALA A 4 -21.81 75.79 17.40
CA ALA A 4 -21.27 74.51 16.97
C ALA A 4 -21.25 74.31 15.45
N CYS A 5 -20.27 73.53 15.00
CA CYS A 5 -20.08 73.09 13.62
C CYS A 5 -20.64 71.66 13.47
N ILE A 6 -21.55 71.48 12.52
CA ILE A 6 -22.14 70.21 12.09
C ILE A 6 -21.25 69.66 10.96
N LEU A 7 -20.76 68.44 11.10
CA LEU A 7 -20.02 67.73 10.05
C LEU A 7 -20.73 66.41 9.73
N LEU A 8 -21.20 66.34 8.49
CA LEU A 8 -21.82 65.21 7.80
C LEU A 8 -20.77 64.12 7.51
N LEU A 9 -21.11 62.86 7.80
CA LEU A 9 -20.39 61.68 7.34
C LEU A 9 -21.25 60.95 6.28
N CYS A 10 -20.76 60.94 5.04
CA CYS A 10 -21.04 59.92 4.03
C CYS A 10 -20.23 58.66 4.42
N GLY A 11 -20.66 57.41 4.27
CA GLY A 11 -21.56 56.83 3.28
C GLY A 11 -20.77 55.92 2.34
N TRP A 12 -20.33 54.74 2.81
CA TRP A 12 -19.81 53.65 1.96
C TRP A 12 -20.42 52.31 2.44
N ILE A 13 -21.31 51.77 1.62
CA ILE A 13 -21.92 50.44 1.75
C ILE A 13 -21.06 49.49 0.92
N ILE A 14 -20.43 48.51 1.57
CA ILE A 14 -19.80 47.38 0.90
C ILE A 14 -20.85 46.26 0.84
N SER A 15 -21.26 45.92 -0.37
CA SER A 15 -22.12 44.77 -0.67
C SER A 15 -21.28 43.50 -0.59
N LEU A 16 -21.57 42.65 0.40
CA LEU A 16 -21.14 41.26 0.47
C LEU A 16 -22.12 40.43 -0.34
N ALA A 17 -21.65 39.87 -1.45
CA ALA A 17 -22.37 38.86 -2.21
C ALA A 17 -22.17 37.49 -1.53
N GLU A 18 -23.25 36.97 -0.93
CA GLU A 18 -23.33 35.59 -0.46
C GLU A 18 -23.39 34.64 -1.66
N PHE A 19 -22.30 33.92 -1.91
CA PHE A 19 -22.29 32.74 -2.77
C PHE A 19 -22.84 31.55 -1.97
N GLN A 20 -24.14 31.28 -2.11
CA GLN A 20 -24.74 30.03 -1.66
C GLN A 20 -24.32 28.91 -2.63
N SER A 21 -23.42 28.03 -2.19
CA SER A 21 -23.17 26.74 -2.83
C SER A 21 -24.35 25.82 -2.50
N VAL A 22 -25.18 25.55 -3.51
CA VAL A 22 -26.23 24.54 -3.44
C VAL A 22 -25.57 23.17 -3.56
N ALA A 23 -25.21 22.59 -2.41
CA ALA A 23 -24.84 21.18 -2.33
C ALA A 23 -26.10 20.33 -2.52
N TRP A 24 -26.19 19.65 -3.67
CA TRP A 24 -27.13 18.56 -3.87
C TRP A 24 -26.60 17.34 -3.12
N ALA A 25 -26.82 17.31 -1.80
CA ALA A 25 -26.77 16.09 -1.03
C ALA A 25 -28.13 15.41 -1.21
N GLU A 26 -28.23 14.53 -2.20
CA GLU A 26 -29.31 13.57 -2.25
C GLU A 26 -29.21 12.72 -0.97
N THR A 27 -30.17 12.90 -0.09
CA THR A 27 -30.37 12.07 1.10
C THR A 27 -30.64 10.66 0.65
N MET A 28 -29.59 9.83 0.60
CA MET A 28 -29.75 8.38 0.52
C MET A 28 -30.51 7.91 1.75
N PRO A 29 -31.47 6.97 1.60
CA PRO A 29 -32.22 6.44 2.72
C PRO A 29 -31.24 5.83 3.73
N SER A 30 -31.41 6.20 5.00
CA SER A 30 -30.74 5.59 6.14
C SER A 30 -31.23 4.14 6.26
N ASN A 31 -30.65 3.24 5.47
CA ASN A 31 -30.69 1.81 5.75
C ASN A 31 -29.83 1.59 7.00
N GLU A 32 -30.51 1.49 8.14
CA GLU A 32 -30.01 0.73 9.27
C GLU A 32 -29.59 -0.66 8.73
N ASP A 33 -28.39 -1.12 9.10
CA ASP A 33 -27.76 -2.40 8.74
C ASP A 33 -26.89 -2.49 7.46
N PHE A 34 -26.22 -1.42 7.04
CA PHE A 34 -24.93 -1.59 6.33
C PHE A 34 -23.86 -2.00 7.37
N ILE A 35 -23.94 -3.23 7.87
CA ILE A 35 -22.85 -3.84 8.65
C ILE A 35 -21.68 -3.97 7.67
N ALA A 36 -20.64 -3.14 7.85
CA ALA A 36 -19.41 -3.23 7.07
C ALA A 36 -18.94 -4.71 7.00
N PRO A 37 -18.67 -5.25 5.80
CA PRO A 37 -18.47 -6.68 5.56
C PRO A 37 -17.09 -7.17 6.01
N ASN A 38 -16.62 -6.75 7.19
CA ASN A 38 -15.38 -7.26 7.78
C ASN A 38 -15.67 -8.65 8.40
N ARG A 39 -16.01 -9.63 7.55
CA ARG A 39 -16.26 -11.03 7.95
C ARG A 39 -14.95 -11.58 8.54
N PRO A 40 -14.87 -11.82 9.86
CA PRO A 40 -13.63 -12.27 10.47
C PRO A 40 -13.35 -13.73 10.13
N MET A 41 -12.11 -14.15 10.32
CA MET A 41 -11.73 -15.56 10.32
C MET A 41 -11.95 -16.15 11.71
N GLN A 42 -12.25 -17.44 11.75
CA GLN A 42 -12.29 -18.25 12.96
C GLN A 42 -11.12 -19.23 12.96
N MET A 43 -10.46 -19.36 14.11
CA MET A 43 -9.47 -20.40 14.36
C MET A 43 -9.87 -21.19 15.61
N GLU A 44 -10.21 -22.47 15.45
CA GLU A 44 -10.49 -23.39 16.54
C GLU A 44 -9.27 -24.25 16.81
N CYS A 45 -8.83 -24.30 18.07
CA CYS A 45 -7.71 -25.09 18.53
C CYS A 45 -8.18 -26.07 19.59
N VAL A 46 -7.92 -27.36 19.37
CA VAL A 46 -8.32 -28.45 20.25
C VAL A 46 -7.10 -29.22 20.70
N TYR A 47 -6.99 -29.43 22.01
CA TYR A 47 -5.99 -30.29 22.63
C TYR A 47 -6.65 -31.31 23.54
N SER A 48 -6.29 -32.57 23.35
CA SER A 48 -6.73 -33.67 24.19
C SER A 48 -5.55 -34.57 24.53
N GLU A 49 -5.30 -34.77 25.81
CA GLU A 49 -4.25 -35.67 26.30
C GLU A 49 -4.88 -36.96 26.82
N TYR A 50 -4.49 -38.09 26.23
CA TYR A 50 -4.86 -39.42 26.68
C TYR A 50 -3.62 -40.14 27.23
N THR A 51 -3.86 -41.22 27.97
CA THR A 51 -2.78 -42.02 28.58
C THR A 51 -1.77 -42.59 27.58
N SER A 52 -2.19 -42.79 26.32
CA SER A 52 -1.37 -43.44 25.28
C SER A 52 -1.06 -42.55 24.07
N PHE A 53 -1.73 -41.41 23.91
CA PHE A 53 -1.51 -40.49 22.79
C PHE A 53 -2.07 -39.10 23.11
N GLN A 54 -1.66 -38.11 22.32
CA GLN A 54 -2.21 -36.75 22.34
C GLN A 54 -2.89 -36.48 21.00
N ILE A 55 -4.00 -35.75 21.03
CA ILE A 55 -4.66 -35.23 19.84
C ILE A 55 -4.53 -33.71 19.85
N GLU A 56 -3.98 -33.17 18.77
CA GLU A 56 -3.97 -31.75 18.48
C GLU A 56 -4.76 -31.57 17.18
N SER A 57 -5.74 -30.67 17.17
CA SER A 57 -6.41 -30.32 15.93
C SER A 57 -6.74 -28.84 15.83
N ILE A 58 -6.62 -28.30 14.63
CA ILE A 58 -6.96 -26.91 14.33
C ILE A 58 -7.90 -26.89 13.14
N LEU A 59 -8.93 -26.05 13.23
CA LEU A 59 -9.79 -25.70 12.11
C LEU A 59 -9.70 -24.19 11.89
N VAL A 60 -9.35 -23.79 10.67
CA VAL A 60 -9.34 -22.39 10.23
C VAL A 60 -10.41 -22.24 9.18
N SER A 61 -11.37 -21.34 9.38
CA SER A 61 -12.48 -21.11 8.44
C SER A 61 -13.03 -19.70 8.56
N GLN A 62 -13.88 -19.27 7.63
CA GLN A 62 -14.62 -18.01 7.79
C GLN A 62 -15.54 -18.06 9.02
N ASN A 63 -15.63 -16.96 9.77
CA ASN A 63 -16.52 -16.85 10.92
C ASN A 63 -17.86 -16.24 10.50
N THR A 64 -18.89 -17.07 10.38
CA THR A 64 -20.26 -16.62 10.05
C THR A 64 -21.09 -16.22 11.27
N LYS A 65 -20.66 -16.62 12.48
CA LYS A 65 -21.42 -16.44 13.73
C LYS A 65 -20.87 -15.31 14.60
N ASN A 66 -19.72 -14.76 14.25
CA ASN A 66 -18.94 -13.80 15.04
C ASN A 66 -18.77 -14.26 16.51
N SER A 67 -18.58 -15.56 16.72
CA SER A 67 -18.43 -16.19 18.03
C SER A 67 -16.99 -16.61 18.30
N GLY A 68 -16.50 -16.40 19.53
CA GLY A 68 -15.13 -16.71 19.95
C GLY A 68 -14.51 -15.61 20.82
N VAL A 69 -13.27 -15.82 21.24
CA VAL A 69 -12.46 -14.80 21.92
C VAL A 69 -11.62 -14.02 20.91
N GLY A 70 -11.17 -12.82 21.27
CA GLY A 70 -10.30 -12.02 20.40
C GLY A 70 -8.99 -12.73 20.06
N ALA A 71 -8.46 -12.42 18.88
CA ALA A 71 -7.18 -12.94 18.38
C ALA A 71 -6.07 -12.79 19.42
N SER A 72 -5.39 -13.89 19.74
CA SER A 72 -4.33 -13.93 20.76
C SER A 72 -3.45 -15.15 20.60
N VAL A 73 -2.33 -15.18 21.33
CA VAL A 73 -1.46 -16.36 21.45
C VAL A 73 -1.95 -17.20 22.63
N TYR A 74 -2.25 -18.47 22.37
CA TYR A 74 -2.65 -19.42 23.41
C TYR A 74 -1.73 -20.62 23.45
N LYS A 75 -1.22 -20.91 24.65
CA LYS A 75 -0.32 -22.03 24.91
C LYS A 75 -1.02 -23.08 25.76
N PHE A 76 -1.18 -24.26 25.19
CA PHE A 76 -1.72 -25.42 25.90
C PHE A 76 -0.68 -25.99 26.87
N LEU A 77 -1.15 -26.54 28.00
CA LEU A 77 -0.33 -27.15 29.05
C LEU A 77 -0.68 -28.63 29.17
N LYS A 78 0.29 -29.49 29.52
CA LYS A 78 0.12 -30.96 29.66
C LYS A 78 -0.75 -31.41 30.86
N SER A 79 -1.53 -30.52 31.45
CA SER A 79 -2.19 -30.78 32.72
C SER A 79 -3.66 -30.37 32.73
N SER A 80 -4.24 -30.06 31.57
CA SER A 80 -5.67 -29.82 31.47
C SER A 80 -6.42 -31.15 31.45
N GLU A 81 -7.36 -31.31 32.38
CA GLU A 81 -8.30 -32.41 32.34
C GLU A 81 -9.14 -32.30 31.06
N ASN A 82 -9.09 -33.35 30.22
CA ASN A 82 -9.94 -33.67 29.07
C ASN A 82 -10.47 -32.51 28.18
N ASN A 83 -9.97 -32.45 26.94
CA ASN A 83 -10.52 -31.73 25.79
C ASN A 83 -10.62 -30.20 25.95
N ASP A 84 -9.48 -29.51 25.92
CA ASP A 84 -9.47 -28.04 25.83
C ASP A 84 -9.79 -27.59 24.40
N LEU A 85 -10.85 -26.80 24.24
CA LEU A 85 -11.20 -26.10 23.01
C LEU A 85 -11.02 -24.59 23.21
N LYS A 86 -10.33 -23.94 22.25
CA LYS A 86 -10.27 -22.48 22.13
C LYS A 86 -10.65 -22.04 20.73
N THR A 87 -11.56 -21.06 20.65
CA THR A 87 -12.03 -20.49 19.40
C THR A 87 -11.69 -19.00 19.35
N PHE A 88 -10.88 -18.60 18.37
CA PHE A 88 -10.47 -17.22 18.15
C PHE A 88 -11.24 -16.58 16.99
N ILE A 89 -11.53 -15.29 17.12
CA ILE A 89 -11.99 -14.41 16.06
C ILE A 89 -10.79 -13.56 15.62
N ILE A 90 -10.43 -13.63 14.34
CA ILE A 90 -9.28 -12.93 13.75
C ILE A 90 -9.79 -11.94 12.71
N ARG A 91 -9.60 -10.64 12.96
CA ARG A 91 -9.97 -9.55 12.04
C ARG A 91 -8.75 -9.10 11.22
N PRO A 92 -8.95 -8.32 10.13
CA PRO A 92 -7.84 -7.64 9.45
C PRO A 92 -6.87 -6.96 10.39
N GLY A 93 -5.57 -7.13 10.14
CA GLY A 93 -4.48 -6.62 10.98
C GLY A 93 -4.27 -7.39 12.29
N GLN A 94 -4.89 -8.56 12.46
CA GLN A 94 -4.75 -9.40 13.65
C GLN A 94 -4.17 -10.78 13.31
N PHE A 95 -3.62 -11.44 14.32
CA PHE A 95 -3.22 -12.84 14.25
C PHE A 95 -3.63 -13.60 15.51
N ALA A 96 -3.87 -14.90 15.36
CA ALA A 96 -3.99 -15.84 16.46
C ALA A 96 -2.95 -16.96 16.32
N GLU A 97 -2.49 -17.48 17.45
CA GLU A 97 -1.47 -18.54 17.46
C GLU A 97 -1.78 -19.57 18.54
N CYS A 98 -1.69 -20.84 18.18
CA CYS A 98 -1.84 -21.96 19.10
C CYS A 98 -0.52 -22.72 19.22
N ILE A 99 -0.04 -22.82 20.46
CA ILE A 99 1.22 -23.49 20.81
C ILE A 99 0.88 -24.73 21.63
N TYR A 100 1.17 -25.90 21.08
CA TYR A 100 0.86 -27.19 21.70
C TYR A 100 2.05 -27.77 22.48
N PRO A 101 1.81 -28.65 23.46
CA PRO A 101 2.88 -29.23 24.26
C PRO A 101 3.85 -30.13 23.49
N SER A 102 3.45 -30.63 22.33
CA SER A 102 4.35 -31.38 21.43
C SER A 102 5.34 -30.48 20.68
N GLY A 103 5.24 -29.15 20.84
CA GLY A 103 6.00 -28.17 20.08
C GLY A 103 5.36 -27.77 18.75
N THR A 104 4.17 -28.30 18.41
CA THR A 104 3.43 -27.81 17.25
C THR A 104 3.02 -26.36 17.47
N ILE A 105 3.31 -25.50 16.51
CA ILE A 105 2.90 -24.09 16.51
C ILE A 105 2.09 -23.84 15.26
N VAL A 106 0.90 -23.27 15.39
CA VAL A 106 0.12 -22.82 14.24
C VAL A 106 -0.33 -21.39 14.44
N ARG A 107 0.00 -20.53 13.48
CA ARG A 107 -0.40 -19.12 13.44
C ARG A 107 -1.23 -18.86 12.22
N VAL A 108 -2.29 -18.08 12.40
CA VAL A 108 -3.11 -17.53 11.33
C VAL A 108 -3.09 -16.03 11.47
N LYS A 109 -2.85 -15.33 10.36
CA LYS A 109 -2.88 -13.87 10.28
C LYS A 109 -3.85 -13.46 9.19
N VAL A 110 -4.64 -12.42 9.43
CA VAL A 110 -5.62 -11.91 8.48
C VAL A 110 -5.20 -10.52 8.03
N GLY A 111 -5.05 -10.35 6.72
CA GLY A 111 -4.76 -9.08 6.07
C GLY A 111 -5.92 -8.60 5.21
N GLU A 112 -5.86 -7.33 4.84
CA GLU A 112 -6.84 -6.63 4.03
C GLU A 112 -6.07 -5.83 2.97
N ASP A 113 -6.45 -5.99 1.71
CA ASP A 113 -5.90 -5.24 0.58
C ASP A 113 -6.67 -3.92 0.42
N HIS A 114 -6.27 -3.14 -0.56
CA HIS A 114 -6.87 -1.86 -0.87
C HIS A 114 -8.25 -2.03 -1.49
N ALA A 115 -9.19 -1.26 -0.97
CA ALA A 115 -10.47 -1.08 -1.63
C ALA A 115 -10.28 -0.37 -2.98
N ARG A 116 -10.81 -0.96 -4.06
CA ARG A 116 -10.85 -0.30 -5.37
C ARG A 116 -11.68 0.99 -5.30
N PRO A 117 -11.21 2.11 -5.87
CA PRO A 117 -11.91 3.39 -5.78
C PRO A 117 -13.17 3.49 -6.67
N TYR A 118 -13.39 2.55 -7.59
CA TYR A 118 -14.52 2.55 -8.52
C TYR A 118 -14.86 1.12 -9.00
N GLY A 119 -16.04 0.98 -9.62
CA GLY A 119 -16.55 -0.27 -10.19
C GLY A 119 -17.64 -0.94 -9.34
N LEU A 120 -18.33 -1.94 -9.90
CA LEU A 120 -19.03 -2.93 -9.07
C LEU A 120 -17.97 -3.53 -8.15
N CYS A 121 -18.19 -3.47 -6.84
CA CYS A 121 -17.24 -3.81 -5.77
C CYS A 121 -16.23 -2.73 -5.35
N GLY A 122 -16.31 -1.52 -5.91
CA GLY A 122 -15.56 -0.39 -5.37
C GLY A 122 -15.93 -0.18 -3.88
N GLY A 123 -14.93 -0.10 -3.00
CA GLY A 123 -15.12 0.06 -1.55
C GLY A 123 -15.13 -1.22 -0.70
N ASP A 124 -15.12 -2.42 -1.27
CA ASP A 124 -15.14 -3.71 -0.53
C ASP A 124 -13.78 -4.42 -0.53
N PRO A 125 -12.81 -4.08 0.32
CA PRO A 125 -11.43 -4.55 0.20
C PRO A 125 -11.30 -6.09 0.23
N GLU A 126 -10.35 -6.63 -0.54
CA GLU A 126 -9.99 -8.06 -0.48
C GLU A 126 -9.43 -8.40 0.90
N VAL A 127 -9.94 -9.47 1.53
CA VAL A 127 -9.44 -9.95 2.81
C VAL A 127 -8.88 -11.36 2.63
N PHE A 128 -7.67 -11.54 3.10
CA PHE A 128 -6.91 -12.79 2.97
C PHE A 128 -6.36 -13.24 4.30
N MET A 129 -5.99 -14.51 4.34
CA MET A 129 -5.21 -15.06 5.44
C MET A 129 -3.90 -15.66 4.97
N SER A 130 -2.99 -15.77 5.92
CA SER A 130 -1.82 -16.60 5.78
C SER A 130 -1.69 -17.52 6.97
N LEU A 131 -1.09 -18.68 6.71
CA LEU A 131 -1.02 -19.79 7.64
C LEU A 131 0.44 -20.23 7.80
N TRP A 132 0.90 -20.22 9.05
CA TRP A 132 2.19 -20.76 9.44
C TRP A 132 1.98 -22.02 10.27
N VAL A 133 2.80 -23.04 9.98
CA VAL A 133 2.86 -24.27 10.77
C VAL A 133 4.31 -24.57 11.08
N ASN A 134 4.63 -24.68 12.36
CA ASN A 134 5.98 -24.87 12.89
C ASN A 134 6.98 -23.87 12.30
N GLU A 135 6.66 -22.57 12.39
CA GLU A 135 7.49 -21.45 11.95
C GLU A 135 7.69 -21.35 10.42
N ARG A 136 6.93 -22.13 9.63
CA ARG A 136 7.01 -22.14 8.16
C ARG A 136 5.71 -21.60 7.59
N LYS A 137 5.79 -20.62 6.69
CA LYS A 137 4.63 -20.08 5.97
C LYS A 137 4.22 -21.07 4.89
N ILE A 138 3.13 -21.80 5.14
CA ILE A 138 2.67 -22.85 4.22
C ILE A 138 1.62 -22.32 3.26
N ALA A 139 0.84 -21.30 3.65
CA ALA A 139 -0.08 -20.61 2.77
C ALA A 139 0.07 -19.10 2.94
N SER A 140 0.11 -18.37 1.83
CA SER A 140 0.26 -16.91 1.79
C SER A 140 -0.91 -16.29 1.05
N ASN A 141 -1.50 -15.23 1.60
CA ASN A 141 -2.54 -14.41 0.98
C ASN A 141 -3.69 -15.24 0.36
N VAL A 142 -4.15 -16.24 1.10
CA VAL A 142 -5.32 -17.03 0.71
C VAL A 142 -6.56 -16.17 0.95
N TRP A 143 -7.09 -15.61 -0.14
CA TRP A 143 -8.32 -14.84 -0.13
C TRP A 143 -9.50 -15.65 0.40
N PHE A 144 -10.32 -15.02 1.25
CA PHE A 144 -11.52 -15.64 1.80
C PHE A 144 -12.70 -14.68 1.96
N THR A 145 -12.57 -13.37 1.75
CA THR A 145 -13.71 -12.44 1.62
C THR A 145 -13.29 -11.17 0.87
N GLY A 146 -14.24 -10.31 0.50
CA GLY A 146 -13.97 -9.04 -0.20
C GLY A 146 -14.27 -9.03 -1.70
N HIS A 147 -14.12 -7.84 -2.28
CA HIS A 147 -14.50 -7.34 -3.62
C HIS A 147 -15.62 -8.08 -4.37
N CYS A 148 -16.77 -8.25 -3.71
CA CYS A 148 -18.00 -8.98 -4.13
C CYS A 148 -17.80 -10.44 -4.53
N ARG A 149 -17.71 -11.27 -3.50
CA ARG A 149 -17.76 -12.73 -3.62
C ARG A 149 -19.15 -13.30 -3.99
N GLU A 150 -20.18 -12.46 -3.99
CA GLU A 150 -21.59 -12.88 -4.05
C GLU A 150 -22.11 -13.23 -5.47
N ASP A 151 -21.32 -13.01 -6.54
CA ASP A 151 -21.74 -13.27 -7.93
C ASP A 151 -21.02 -14.46 -8.63
N GLN A 152 -20.03 -15.14 -8.02
CA GLN A 152 -19.18 -16.11 -8.77
C GLN A 152 -18.63 -17.32 -7.98
N ASP A 153 -19.47 -18.18 -7.40
CA ASP A 153 -19.11 -19.59 -7.06
C ASP A 153 -17.78 -19.83 -6.30
N ASN A 154 -17.24 -18.83 -5.60
CA ASN A 154 -15.90 -18.94 -5.03
C ASN A 154 -16.00 -19.72 -3.71
N PRO A 155 -15.42 -20.93 -3.59
CA PRO A 155 -15.65 -21.77 -2.43
C PRO A 155 -14.88 -21.26 -1.20
N ASP A 156 -15.50 -21.38 -0.02
CA ASP A 156 -14.87 -21.05 1.26
C ASP A 156 -13.65 -21.92 1.48
N VAL A 157 -12.53 -21.28 1.76
CA VAL A 157 -11.29 -21.99 2.07
C VAL A 157 -11.22 -22.25 3.56
N SER A 158 -10.98 -23.50 3.93
CA SER A 158 -10.66 -23.89 5.29
C SER A 158 -9.43 -24.78 5.36
N PHE A 159 -8.75 -24.75 6.50
CA PHE A 159 -7.62 -25.65 6.79
C PHE A 159 -7.94 -26.48 8.01
N LYS A 160 -7.72 -27.79 7.88
CA LYS A 160 -7.80 -28.75 8.98
C LYS A 160 -6.40 -29.31 9.24
N ILE A 161 -5.86 -29.03 10.40
CA ILE A 161 -4.54 -29.52 10.82
C ILE A 161 -4.76 -30.49 11.96
N THR A 162 -4.16 -31.68 11.89
CA THR A 162 -4.28 -32.70 12.93
C THR A 162 -2.93 -33.33 13.23
N LYS A 163 -2.68 -33.62 14.50
CA LYS A 163 -1.51 -34.38 14.94
C LYS A 163 -1.93 -35.42 15.97
N VAL A 164 -1.68 -36.68 15.63
CA VAL A 164 -1.87 -37.84 16.52
C VAL A 164 -0.57 -38.63 16.63
N GLN A 165 0.03 -38.97 15.48
CA GLN A 165 1.35 -39.61 15.37
C GLN A 165 2.27 -38.85 14.41
N GLY A 166 1.69 -38.25 13.37
CA GLY A 166 2.34 -37.31 12.46
C GLY A 166 1.44 -36.09 12.24
N LEU A 167 2.01 -35.05 11.64
CA LEU A 167 1.28 -33.84 11.27
C LEU A 167 0.59 -34.06 9.92
N SER A 168 -0.73 -33.91 9.88
CA SER A 168 -1.54 -33.98 8.67
C SER A 168 -2.28 -32.67 8.48
N ILE A 169 -2.24 -32.12 7.27
CA ILE A 169 -2.87 -30.85 6.93
C ILE A 169 -3.76 -31.08 5.72
N GLN A 170 -4.98 -30.61 5.78
CA GLN A 170 -5.94 -30.66 4.67
C GLN A 170 -6.41 -29.26 4.35
N LYS A 171 -6.41 -28.90 3.07
CA LYS A 171 -7.05 -27.69 2.56
C LYS A 171 -8.40 -28.08 1.98
N CYS A 172 -9.47 -27.51 2.50
CA CYS A 172 -10.82 -27.76 2.02
C CYS A 172 -11.37 -26.52 1.31
N HIS A 173 -12.15 -26.77 0.25
CA HIS A 173 -12.93 -25.77 -0.46
C HIS A 173 -14.40 -26.15 -0.32
N THR A 174 -15.21 -25.25 0.24
CA THR A 174 -16.63 -25.48 0.49
C THR A 174 -17.46 -24.56 -0.40
N SER A 175 -18.17 -25.11 -1.37
CA SER A 175 -19.10 -24.33 -2.20
C SER A 175 -20.40 -24.11 -1.44
N TYR A 176 -20.82 -22.86 -1.30
CA TYR A 176 -22.22 -22.58 -0.99
C TYR A 176 -23.02 -22.78 -2.27
N GLN A 177 -23.92 -23.76 -2.28
CA GLN A 177 -25.00 -23.72 -3.26
C GLN A 177 -25.85 -22.51 -2.86
N GLN A 178 -25.75 -21.45 -3.64
CA GLN A 178 -26.76 -20.41 -3.62
C GLN A 178 -28.04 -21.15 -4.00
N GLU A 179 -28.93 -21.34 -3.04
CA GLU A 179 -30.25 -21.89 -3.33
C GLU A 179 -30.85 -20.92 -4.34
N ASP A 180 -30.86 -21.33 -5.62
CA ASP A 180 -31.64 -20.66 -6.64
C ASP A 180 -33.03 -20.53 -6.03
N ARG A 181 -33.39 -19.30 -5.69
CA ARG A 181 -34.60 -18.92 -4.96
C ARG A 181 -35.86 -19.13 -5.80
N GLU A 182 -35.83 -20.07 -6.73
CA GLU A 182 -37.02 -20.70 -7.29
C GLU A 182 -37.49 -21.74 -6.29
N THR A 183 -38.28 -21.25 -5.33
CA THR A 183 -39.18 -22.00 -4.46
C THR A 183 -39.86 -23.14 -5.22
N GLN A 184 -39.25 -24.33 -5.21
CA GLN A 184 -40.00 -25.56 -5.34
C GLN A 184 -40.67 -25.78 -3.98
N GLU A 185 -41.83 -25.15 -3.81
CA GLU A 185 -42.77 -25.46 -2.74
C GLU A 185 -43.13 -26.95 -2.85
N ASN A 186 -42.42 -27.80 -2.11
CA ASN A 186 -42.89 -29.14 -1.82
C ASN A 186 -44.06 -29.01 -0.83
N GLU A 187 -45.19 -29.64 -1.14
CA GLU A 187 -46.47 -29.56 -0.41
C GLU A 187 -46.39 -29.94 1.09
N ASP A 188 -45.25 -30.44 1.58
CA ASP A 188 -45.04 -30.86 2.96
C ASP A 188 -44.26 -29.86 3.85
N GLY A 189 -43.89 -28.68 3.35
CA GLY A 189 -43.43 -27.55 4.18
C GLY A 189 -42.15 -27.76 5.01
N ALA A 190 -41.39 -28.83 4.77
CA ALA A 190 -40.12 -29.10 5.43
C ALA A 190 -38.96 -28.92 4.45
N GLU A 191 -38.34 -27.74 4.47
CA GLU A 191 -37.04 -27.53 3.84
C GLU A 191 -36.03 -28.50 4.45
N LYS A 192 -35.49 -29.42 3.64
CA LYS A 192 -34.32 -30.21 4.05
C LYS A 192 -33.10 -29.32 3.89
N PRO A 193 -32.34 -29.03 4.95
CA PRO A 193 -31.12 -28.25 4.83
C PRO A 193 -30.13 -28.99 3.93
N THR A 194 -29.83 -28.41 2.77
CA THR A 194 -28.84 -28.97 1.85
C THR A 194 -27.45 -28.78 2.47
N THR A 195 -26.77 -29.88 2.82
CA THR A 195 -25.40 -29.80 3.35
C THR A 195 -24.45 -29.29 2.25
N PRO A 196 -23.63 -28.26 2.51
CA PRO A 196 -22.72 -27.72 1.51
C PRO A 196 -21.69 -28.76 1.08
N LEU A 197 -21.36 -28.78 -0.22
CA LEU A 197 -20.34 -29.66 -0.76
C LEU A 197 -18.96 -29.13 -0.39
N SER A 198 -18.17 -29.95 0.32
CA SER A 198 -16.80 -29.62 0.70
C SER A 198 -15.82 -30.63 0.12
N VAL A 199 -14.80 -30.15 -0.59
CA VAL A 199 -13.73 -30.96 -1.18
C VAL A 199 -12.43 -30.65 -0.46
N CYS A 200 -11.85 -31.65 0.19
CA CYS A 200 -10.60 -31.55 0.93
C CYS A 200 -9.47 -32.28 0.21
N ILE A 201 -8.30 -31.64 0.16
CA ILE A 201 -7.07 -32.19 -0.44
C ILE A 201 -5.98 -32.15 0.63
N ASP A 202 -5.21 -33.22 0.75
CA ASP A 202 -4.04 -33.27 1.63
C ASP A 202 -2.99 -32.25 1.16
N TYR A 203 -2.48 -31.46 2.10
CA TYR A 203 -1.47 -30.45 1.83
C TYR A 203 -0.07 -31.10 1.73
N PRO A 204 0.85 -30.56 0.90
CA PRO A 204 2.21 -31.06 0.84
C PRO A 204 2.92 -31.07 2.21
N ASP A 205 3.93 -31.94 2.35
CA ASP A 205 4.77 -31.97 3.55
C ASP A 205 5.39 -30.57 3.79
N ILE A 206 5.16 -30.06 5.00
CA ILE A 206 5.60 -28.73 5.42
C ILE A 206 7.13 -28.58 5.44
N SER A 207 7.87 -29.69 5.46
CA SER A 207 9.34 -29.69 5.41
C SER A 207 9.89 -29.05 4.13
N ASN A 208 9.07 -28.99 3.07
CA ASN A 208 9.41 -28.38 1.78
C ASN A 208 9.38 -26.85 1.79
N PHE A 209 8.76 -26.22 2.79
CA PHE A 209 8.67 -24.76 2.91
C PHE A 209 9.81 -24.25 3.78
N PRO A 210 10.53 -23.17 3.45
CA PRO A 210 11.55 -22.62 4.33
C PRO A 210 10.96 -22.09 5.64
N LYS A 211 11.80 -21.96 6.67
CA LYS A 211 11.42 -21.23 7.88
C LYS A 211 11.22 -19.75 7.53
N ASP A 212 10.16 -19.15 8.06
CA ASP A 212 9.89 -17.73 7.90
C ASP A 212 10.68 -16.95 8.96
N GLU A 213 11.92 -16.62 8.64
CA GLU A 213 12.82 -15.86 9.53
C GLU A 213 12.34 -14.41 9.77
N ARG A 214 11.37 -13.91 8.99
CA ARG A 214 10.78 -12.58 9.20
C ARG A 214 9.78 -12.61 10.35
N GLU A 215 8.94 -13.64 10.42
CA GLU A 215 7.96 -13.83 11.50
C GLU A 215 8.54 -14.58 12.72
N TYR A 216 9.52 -15.46 12.49
CA TYR A 216 10.16 -16.31 13.50
C TYR A 216 11.69 -16.28 13.36
N PRO A 217 12.36 -15.18 13.77
CA PRO A 217 13.81 -15.05 13.65
C PRO A 217 14.57 -16.07 14.51
N SER A 218 15.52 -16.78 13.90
CA SER A 218 16.34 -17.83 14.54
C SER A 218 17.24 -17.33 15.67
N LYS A 219 17.60 -16.04 15.68
CA LYS A 219 18.45 -15.42 16.70
C LYS A 219 17.63 -14.40 17.48
N LYS A 220 17.72 -14.45 18.82
CA LYS A 220 17.18 -13.42 19.73
C LYS A 220 17.91 -12.06 19.64
N GLU A 221 18.76 -11.87 18.63
CA GLU A 221 19.66 -10.71 18.56
C GLU A 221 19.36 -9.84 17.34
N GLU A 222 19.49 -8.54 17.62
CA GLU A 222 19.15 -7.34 16.85
C GLU A 222 17.66 -7.09 16.73
N GLN A 223 17.24 -5.91 17.20
CA GLN A 223 15.88 -5.39 17.08
C GLN A 223 15.36 -5.66 15.67
N SER A 224 14.57 -6.73 15.52
CA SER A 224 13.83 -6.98 14.29
C SER A 224 13.02 -5.72 14.07
N LEU A 225 13.29 -5.02 12.97
CA LEU A 225 12.54 -3.83 12.60
C LEU A 225 11.06 -4.18 12.67
N LYS A 226 10.31 -3.41 13.45
CA LYS A 226 8.88 -3.63 13.65
C LYS A 226 8.14 -3.24 12.38
N ILE A 227 6.94 -3.75 12.22
CA ILE A 227 6.02 -3.29 11.19
C ILE A 227 5.87 -1.76 11.32
N GLY A 228 6.02 -1.07 10.20
CA GLY A 228 6.02 0.39 10.13
C GLY A 228 7.38 1.05 10.37
N ASP A 229 8.39 0.33 10.85
CA ASP A 229 9.76 0.84 10.88
C ASP A 229 10.26 1.06 9.45
N ILE A 230 11.23 1.96 9.30
CA ILE A 230 11.82 2.30 8.00
C ILE A 230 13.26 1.86 8.00
N GLU A 231 13.58 0.99 7.04
CA GLU A 231 14.90 0.45 6.78
C GLU A 231 15.60 1.26 5.69
N LEU A 232 16.87 1.60 5.90
CA LEU A 232 17.78 2.01 4.84
C LEU A 232 18.31 0.74 4.16
N VAL A 233 17.78 0.44 2.98
CA VAL A 233 18.14 -0.76 2.19
C VAL A 233 19.49 -0.56 1.52
N ASN A 234 19.73 0.61 0.94
CA ASN A 234 20.98 0.96 0.27
C ASN A 234 21.30 2.44 0.49
N GLY A 235 22.60 2.79 0.55
CA GLY A 235 23.11 4.15 0.72
C GLY A 235 23.80 4.38 2.07
N THR A 236 24.84 5.23 2.08
CA THR A 236 25.59 5.61 3.31
C THR A 236 25.80 7.11 3.43
N GLU A 237 25.35 7.88 2.45
CA GLU A 237 25.62 9.31 2.34
C GLU A 237 24.82 10.13 3.36
N ALA A 238 25.30 11.34 3.67
CA ALA A 238 24.67 12.22 4.66
C ALA A 238 23.20 12.55 4.32
N VAL A 239 22.89 12.66 3.01
CA VAL A 239 21.51 12.87 2.53
C VAL A 239 20.60 11.70 2.93
N CYS A 240 21.11 10.47 2.99
CA CYS A 240 20.30 9.31 3.39
C CYS A 240 19.86 9.39 4.85
N GLN A 241 20.71 9.91 5.74
CA GLN A 241 20.34 10.02 7.15
C GLN A 241 19.26 11.06 7.39
N VAL A 242 19.37 12.23 6.74
CA VAL A 242 18.34 13.28 6.87
C VAL A 242 17.02 12.86 6.19
N SER A 243 17.08 12.17 5.05
CA SER A 243 15.87 11.61 4.42
C SER A 243 15.22 10.53 5.28
N LEU A 244 16.02 9.69 5.96
CA LEU A 244 15.50 8.70 6.92
C LEU A 244 14.79 9.36 8.10
N GLU A 245 15.37 10.41 8.68
CA GLU A 245 14.76 11.18 9.76
C GLU A 245 13.39 11.75 9.33
N GLU A 246 13.31 12.29 8.11
CA GLU A 246 12.07 12.84 7.57
C GLU A 246 11.02 11.75 7.30
N LEU A 247 11.42 10.65 6.66
CA LEU A 247 10.53 9.52 6.38
C LEU A 247 9.98 8.87 7.66
N LYS A 248 10.77 8.82 8.74
CA LYS A 248 10.31 8.35 10.06
C LYS A 248 9.23 9.24 10.67
N SER A 249 9.24 10.53 10.36
CA SER A 249 8.18 11.45 10.78
C SER A 249 6.92 11.31 9.93
N ASP A 250 7.10 11.14 8.61
CA ASP A 250 6.01 11.03 7.65
C ASP A 250 6.51 10.28 6.41
N PHE A 251 6.08 9.04 6.22
CA PHE A 251 6.55 8.23 5.08
C PHE A 251 6.14 8.84 3.74
N SER A 252 5.03 9.59 3.72
CA SER A 252 4.54 10.33 2.55
C SER A 252 5.21 11.70 2.39
N ALA A 253 6.32 12.00 3.08
CA ALA A 253 7.01 13.29 3.00
C ALA A 253 7.43 13.67 1.57
N PHE A 254 7.70 12.69 0.71
CA PHE A 254 8.03 12.90 -0.71
C PHE A 254 6.82 12.80 -1.66
N GLU A 255 5.60 12.65 -1.13
CA GLU A 255 4.34 12.69 -1.90
C GLU A 255 3.60 14.01 -1.72
N LYS A 256 3.70 14.60 -0.52
CA LYS A 256 2.91 15.76 -0.15
C LYS A 256 3.46 17.04 -0.79
N LYS A 257 2.56 17.82 -1.38
CA LYS A 257 2.82 19.18 -1.90
C LYS A 257 3.15 20.22 -0.83
N THR A 258 3.14 19.84 0.44
CA THR A 258 3.20 20.78 1.56
C THR A 258 4.63 21.10 1.97
N ASN A 259 4.85 22.38 2.29
CA ASN A 259 6.03 22.92 2.98
C ASN A 259 6.12 22.43 4.43
N ILE A 260 5.97 21.13 4.70
CA ILE A 260 6.30 20.57 6.00
C ILE A 260 7.83 20.55 6.06
N SER A 261 8.40 21.64 6.57
CA SER A 261 9.83 21.82 6.68
C SER A 261 10.35 20.90 7.79
N SER A 262 10.85 19.72 7.43
CA SER A 262 11.99 19.21 8.19
C SER A 262 13.12 20.23 7.98
N SER A 263 13.67 20.78 9.06
CA SER A 263 14.52 22.00 9.03
C SER A 263 15.84 21.87 8.25
N LYS A 264 16.11 20.71 7.63
CA LYS A 264 17.36 20.39 6.95
C LYS A 264 17.21 20.22 5.43
N LEU A 265 16.01 19.89 4.91
CA LEU A 265 15.77 19.74 3.48
C LEU A 265 15.00 20.94 2.95
N ASN A 266 15.62 21.68 2.03
CA ASN A 266 14.99 22.84 1.42
C ASN A 266 14.15 22.39 0.22
N ARG A 267 12.84 22.68 0.24
CA ARG A 267 11.95 22.39 -0.89
C ARG A 267 12.10 23.45 -1.98
N ILE A 268 11.90 23.02 -3.23
CA ILE A 268 11.89 23.93 -4.38
C ILE A 268 10.60 24.77 -4.33
N ASN A 269 10.74 26.07 -4.55
CA ASN A 269 9.59 26.96 -4.72
C ASN A 269 9.09 26.86 -6.15
N TRP A 270 7.78 26.68 -6.28
CA TRP A 270 7.10 26.45 -7.55
C TRP A 270 6.13 27.58 -7.84
N GLU A 271 6.19 28.11 -9.06
CA GLU A 271 5.30 29.13 -9.56
C GLU A 271 4.44 28.56 -10.69
N LYS A 272 3.28 29.14 -10.99
CA LYS A 272 2.47 28.66 -12.12
C LYS A 272 3.24 28.98 -13.41
N SER A 273 3.43 28.01 -14.29
CA SER A 273 4.11 28.27 -15.55
C SER A 273 3.25 29.14 -16.47
N GLU A 274 3.89 30.10 -17.14
CA GLU A 274 3.28 30.97 -18.15
C GLU A 274 3.55 30.49 -19.58
N LEU A 275 4.26 29.37 -19.73
CA LEU A 275 4.62 28.79 -21.02
C LEU A 275 3.41 28.21 -21.75
N ASN A 276 3.44 28.27 -23.08
CA ASN A 276 2.47 27.57 -23.91
C ASN A 276 2.83 26.08 -24.00
N LEU A 277 2.26 25.30 -23.08
CA LEU A 277 2.53 23.87 -22.94
C LEU A 277 1.50 23.02 -23.72
N PRO A 278 1.88 21.80 -24.16
CA PRO A 278 0.92 20.81 -24.65
C PRO A 278 -0.21 20.56 -23.66
N GLU A 279 -1.36 20.09 -24.15
CA GLU A 279 -2.57 19.88 -23.35
C GLU A 279 -2.30 19.06 -22.08
N GLU A 280 -1.53 17.98 -22.21
CA GLU A 280 -1.18 17.06 -21.13
C GLU A 280 -0.35 17.73 -20.02
N LEU A 281 0.40 18.79 -20.36
CA LEU A 281 1.25 19.56 -19.45
C LEU A 281 0.64 20.90 -19.06
N GLN A 282 -0.60 21.20 -19.46
CA GLN A 282 -1.27 22.41 -18.99
C GLN A 282 -1.36 22.41 -17.45
N PHE A 283 -1.30 23.61 -16.88
CA PHE A 283 -1.29 23.82 -15.42
C PHE A 283 -0.08 23.20 -14.72
N SER A 284 1.04 23.05 -15.42
CA SER A 284 2.33 22.77 -14.80
C SER A 284 2.80 23.96 -13.96
N TYR A 285 3.61 23.65 -12.97
CA TYR A 285 4.36 24.65 -12.21
C TYR A 285 5.81 24.67 -12.69
N GLU A 286 6.46 25.81 -12.54
CA GLU A 286 7.80 26.10 -13.01
C GLU A 286 8.69 26.52 -11.85
N SER A 287 9.97 26.16 -11.94
CA SER A 287 11.04 26.71 -11.12
C SER A 287 12.33 26.77 -11.93
N ILE A 288 13.21 27.71 -11.57
CA ILE A 288 14.50 27.91 -12.24
C ILE A 288 15.60 27.66 -11.22
N PHE A 289 16.38 26.60 -11.42
CA PHE A 289 17.49 26.21 -10.56
C PHE A 289 18.41 25.20 -11.27
N ASP A 290 19.61 24.98 -10.73
CA ASP A 290 20.58 24.00 -11.22
C ASP A 290 20.15 22.57 -10.86
N PHE A 291 19.31 21.94 -11.69
CA PHE A 291 18.72 20.64 -11.38
C PHE A 291 19.77 19.54 -11.37
N ASP A 292 20.68 19.56 -12.35
CA ASP A 292 21.66 18.48 -12.58
C ASP A 292 23.05 18.71 -11.94
N ASN A 293 23.16 19.75 -11.10
CA ASN A 293 24.33 20.11 -10.32
C ASN A 293 25.56 20.44 -11.20
N ASP A 294 25.35 21.06 -12.36
CA ASP A 294 26.40 21.45 -13.31
C ASP A 294 26.82 22.92 -13.19
N GLY A 295 26.20 23.67 -12.28
CA GLY A 295 26.43 25.09 -12.01
C GLY A 295 25.54 26.02 -12.83
N LYS A 296 24.70 25.52 -13.75
CA LYS A 296 23.89 26.35 -14.65
C LYS A 296 22.43 26.34 -14.27
N LEU A 297 21.71 27.39 -14.63
CA LEU A 297 20.29 27.51 -14.35
C LEU A 297 19.45 26.75 -15.37
N ASP A 298 18.75 25.71 -14.91
CA ASP A 298 17.80 24.95 -15.71
C ASP A 298 16.39 25.49 -15.54
N ARG A 299 15.55 25.29 -16.55
CA ARG A 299 14.09 25.41 -16.38
C ARG A 299 13.53 24.05 -16.04
N VAL A 300 12.84 23.95 -14.91
CA VAL A 300 12.19 22.71 -14.47
C VAL A 300 10.69 22.95 -14.37
N LEU A 301 9.92 22.11 -15.06
CA LEU A 301 8.46 22.09 -14.99
C LEU A 301 8.01 20.83 -14.25
N ILE A 302 7.05 20.96 -13.33
CA ILE A 302 6.41 19.84 -12.63
C ILE A 302 4.92 19.79 -12.92
N ARG A 303 4.41 18.59 -13.18
CA ARG A 303 2.98 18.30 -13.30
C ARG A 303 2.64 17.08 -12.45
N HIS A 304 1.56 17.20 -11.67
CA HIS A 304 1.01 16.09 -10.91
C HIS A 304 -0.26 15.59 -11.59
N PHE A 305 -0.39 14.27 -11.66
CA PHE A 305 -1.53 13.57 -12.23
C PHE A 305 -2.24 12.79 -11.14
N GLN A 306 -3.57 12.84 -11.16
CA GLN A 306 -4.46 12.03 -10.34
C GLN A 306 -5.63 11.63 -11.23
N THR A 307 -5.38 10.68 -12.11
CA THR A 307 -6.31 10.21 -13.13
C THR A 307 -6.41 8.69 -13.07
N ASN A 308 -7.42 8.11 -13.75
CA ASN A 308 -7.55 6.65 -13.83
C ASN A 308 -6.36 5.97 -14.52
N TYR A 309 -5.64 6.72 -15.37
CA TYR A 309 -4.51 6.21 -16.13
C TYR A 309 -3.17 6.43 -15.41
N MET A 310 -3.03 7.54 -14.69
CA MET A 310 -1.77 8.00 -14.12
C MET A 310 -2.01 8.67 -12.77
N ASP A 311 -1.30 8.20 -11.74
CA ASP A 311 -1.30 8.78 -10.39
C ASP A 311 0.16 8.98 -9.95
N SER A 312 0.77 10.05 -10.46
CA SER A 312 2.20 10.28 -10.38
C SER A 312 2.55 11.75 -10.59
N SER A 313 3.84 12.08 -10.61
CA SER A 313 4.30 13.38 -11.11
C SER A 313 5.43 13.21 -12.12
N ILE A 314 5.51 14.17 -13.03
CA ILE A 314 6.57 14.26 -14.02
C ILE A 314 7.36 15.54 -13.83
N LEU A 315 8.63 15.47 -14.21
CA LEU A 315 9.45 16.66 -14.40
C LEU A 315 9.85 16.76 -15.86
N LEU A 316 9.63 17.92 -16.46
CA LEU A 316 10.19 18.28 -17.76
C LEU A 316 11.32 19.28 -17.51
N ILE A 317 12.55 18.89 -17.84
CA ILE A 317 13.76 19.67 -17.59
C ILE A 317 14.30 20.18 -18.92
N GLN A 318 14.56 21.48 -18.99
CA GLN A 318 15.35 22.09 -20.05
C GLN A 318 16.68 22.55 -19.46
N THR A 319 17.77 21.88 -19.83
CA THR A 319 19.10 22.17 -19.30
C THR A 319 19.61 23.53 -19.79
N GLY A 320 20.13 24.35 -18.89
CA GLY A 320 20.66 25.67 -19.20
C GLY A 320 22.11 25.67 -19.68
N GLU A 321 22.54 26.82 -20.20
CA GLU A 321 23.93 27.05 -20.63
C GLU A 321 24.68 28.09 -19.79
N SER A 322 24.03 28.73 -18.81
CA SER A 322 24.57 29.86 -18.04
C SER A 322 24.31 29.74 -16.55
N GLU A 323 25.29 30.18 -15.74
CA GLU A 323 25.22 30.18 -14.27
C GLU A 323 24.34 31.31 -13.71
N THR A 324 24.17 32.40 -14.46
CA THR A 324 23.57 33.65 -13.95
C THR A 324 22.24 34.00 -14.56
N GLU A 325 21.96 33.52 -15.77
CA GLU A 325 20.74 33.83 -16.52
C GLU A 325 20.18 32.55 -17.15
N LEU A 326 18.85 32.43 -17.17
CA LEU A 326 18.21 31.29 -17.83
C LEU A 326 18.42 31.39 -19.35
N ASN A 327 19.21 30.47 -19.90
CA ASN A 327 19.42 30.31 -21.34
C ASN A 327 19.00 28.89 -21.75
N VAL A 328 17.75 28.74 -22.19
CA VAL A 328 17.13 27.48 -22.62
C VAL A 328 16.28 27.72 -23.88
N PRO A 329 15.98 26.68 -24.68
CA PRO A 329 15.10 26.81 -25.84
C PRO A 329 13.70 27.32 -25.47
N ASP A 330 13.10 28.15 -26.32
CA ASP A 330 11.74 28.66 -26.14
C ASP A 330 10.69 27.53 -26.16
N SER A 331 10.96 26.44 -26.89
CA SER A 331 10.08 25.28 -26.93
C SER A 331 10.36 24.34 -25.75
N PRO A 332 9.39 24.10 -24.84
CA PRO A 332 9.59 23.25 -23.67
C PRO A 332 9.91 21.80 -24.02
N MET A 333 9.48 21.36 -25.21
CA MET A 333 9.63 20.00 -25.74
C MET A 333 10.77 19.91 -26.77
N ALA A 334 11.83 20.71 -26.61
CA ALA A 334 13.02 20.62 -27.44
C ALA A 334 13.71 19.25 -27.32
N GLU A 335 14.53 18.86 -28.30
CA GLU A 335 15.26 17.58 -28.29
C GLU A 335 16.22 17.43 -27.11
N THR A 336 16.65 18.55 -26.52
CA THR A 336 17.50 18.59 -25.33
C THR A 336 16.73 18.49 -24.03
N SER A 337 15.40 18.55 -24.06
CA SER A 337 14.57 18.42 -22.88
C SER A 337 14.58 16.97 -22.39
N ILE A 338 14.37 16.78 -21.09
CA ILE A 338 14.31 15.46 -20.45
C ILE A 338 13.01 15.35 -19.68
N LEU A 339 12.28 14.25 -19.88
CA LEU A 339 11.05 13.92 -19.16
C LEU A 339 11.29 12.80 -18.16
N LEU A 340 11.23 13.15 -16.88
CA LEU A 340 11.38 12.22 -15.77
C LEU A 340 10.02 11.80 -15.21
N PRO A 341 9.90 10.54 -14.72
CA PRO A 341 10.98 9.55 -14.62
C PRO A 341 11.13 8.66 -15.86
N CYS A 342 10.31 8.84 -16.90
CA CYS A 342 10.30 7.96 -18.09
C CYS A 342 11.67 7.78 -18.77
N GLN A 343 12.49 8.84 -18.82
CA GLN A 343 13.82 8.81 -19.46
C GLN A 343 14.98 8.62 -18.46
N MET A 344 14.73 8.11 -17.25
CA MET A 344 15.78 7.86 -16.26
C MET A 344 16.63 6.62 -16.57
N ASP A 345 16.04 5.60 -17.19
CA ASP A 345 16.78 4.40 -17.60
C ASP A 345 17.54 4.59 -18.93
N ASN A 346 18.43 3.65 -19.24
CA ASN A 346 19.32 3.68 -20.40
C ASN A 346 18.59 3.69 -21.75
N SER A 347 17.35 3.21 -21.81
CA SER A 347 16.56 3.13 -23.04
C SER A 347 16.13 4.51 -23.58
N ARG A 348 16.02 5.52 -22.70
CA ARG A 348 15.66 6.92 -23.00
C ARG A 348 14.71 7.08 -24.20
N PRO A 349 13.46 6.61 -24.10
CA PRO A 349 12.49 6.73 -25.18
C PRO A 349 12.25 8.20 -25.54
N ASP A 350 11.77 8.47 -26.76
CA ASP A 350 11.30 9.81 -27.14
C ASP A 350 10.24 10.29 -26.14
N ILE A 351 10.30 11.57 -25.72
CA ILE A 351 9.37 12.16 -24.76
C ILE A 351 7.91 11.91 -25.17
N ARG A 352 7.59 11.95 -26.46
CA ARG A 352 6.23 11.74 -26.98
C ARG A 352 5.72 10.32 -26.80
N LYS A 353 6.61 9.36 -26.55
CA LYS A 353 6.27 7.96 -26.25
C LYS A 353 6.08 7.69 -24.76
N CYS A 354 6.40 8.67 -23.92
CA CYS A 354 6.26 8.57 -22.47
C CYS A 354 4.83 8.95 -22.02
N PRO A 355 4.37 8.40 -20.90
CA PRO A 355 3.26 9.00 -20.15
C PRO A 355 3.61 10.43 -19.74
N PRO A 356 2.66 11.39 -19.84
CA PRO A 356 1.24 11.23 -20.14
C PRO A 356 0.89 11.19 -21.64
N PHE A 357 1.83 11.42 -22.55
CA PHE A 357 1.56 11.64 -23.98
C PHE A 357 1.14 10.38 -24.74
N SER A 358 1.68 9.23 -24.35
CA SER A 358 1.43 7.95 -25.01
C SER A 358 1.49 6.79 -24.01
N GLN A 359 0.85 5.69 -24.40
CA GLN A 359 0.90 4.40 -23.69
C GLN A 359 2.00 3.46 -24.21
N GLU A 360 2.73 3.86 -25.27
CA GLU A 360 3.77 3.03 -25.88
C GLU A 360 4.90 2.64 -24.91
N SER A 361 5.15 3.47 -23.88
CA SER A 361 6.19 3.25 -22.87
C SER A 361 5.61 3.25 -21.46
N ASP A 362 4.46 2.58 -21.28
CA ASP A 362 3.75 2.46 -20.00
C ASP A 362 4.57 1.83 -18.86
N ASP A 363 5.52 0.97 -19.24
CA ASP A 363 6.46 0.31 -18.34
C ASP A 363 7.80 1.05 -18.23
N ALA A 364 7.93 2.22 -18.87
CA ALA A 364 9.12 3.05 -18.68
C ALA A 364 9.21 3.54 -17.23
N GLY A 365 10.44 3.70 -16.77
CA GLY A 365 10.74 3.94 -15.37
C GLY A 365 12.23 3.84 -15.13
N PHE A 366 12.60 3.45 -13.93
CA PHE A 366 13.98 3.18 -13.55
C PHE A 366 14.05 2.15 -12.44
N THR A 367 15.21 1.53 -12.31
CA THR A 367 15.46 0.52 -11.28
C THR A 367 16.48 1.06 -10.30
N VAL A 368 16.25 0.85 -9.00
CA VAL A 368 17.19 1.18 -7.93
C VAL A 368 17.69 -0.11 -7.29
N SER A 369 18.99 -0.20 -7.08
CA SER A 369 19.63 -1.39 -6.53
C SER A 369 19.36 -1.51 -5.02
N GLY A 370 18.91 -2.69 -4.59
CA GLY A 370 18.78 -3.05 -3.18
C GLY A 370 20.09 -3.61 -2.59
N LYS A 371 19.99 -4.37 -1.49
CA LYS A 371 21.14 -5.03 -0.84
C LYS A 371 21.77 -6.10 -1.72
N SER A 372 20.97 -6.75 -2.56
CA SER A 372 21.40 -7.68 -3.59
C SER A 372 20.70 -7.35 -4.91
N GLU A 373 21.19 -7.92 -6.01
CA GLU A 373 20.57 -7.77 -7.34
C GLU A 373 19.10 -8.23 -7.36
N LYS A 374 18.75 -9.23 -6.55
CA LYS A 374 17.37 -9.72 -6.42
C LYS A 374 16.45 -8.77 -5.66
N ASP A 375 17.02 -7.80 -4.96
CA ASP A 375 16.29 -6.81 -4.17
C ASP A 375 16.15 -5.46 -4.93
N SER A 376 16.42 -5.45 -6.23
CA SER A 376 16.24 -4.26 -7.06
C SER A 376 14.76 -3.87 -7.16
N VAL A 377 14.46 -2.58 -7.08
CA VAL A 377 13.09 -2.05 -7.09
C VAL A 377 12.88 -1.23 -8.35
N HIS A 378 11.85 -1.54 -9.13
CA HIS A 378 11.54 -0.85 -10.38
C HIS A 378 10.40 0.15 -10.22
N PHE A 379 10.70 1.43 -10.32
CA PHE A 379 9.77 2.54 -10.23
C PHE A 379 9.21 2.89 -11.61
N ARG A 380 7.93 2.58 -11.84
CA ARG A 380 7.24 2.89 -13.10
C ARG A 380 6.81 4.35 -13.16
N ALA A 381 6.95 4.97 -14.33
CA ALA A 381 6.68 6.40 -14.49
C ALA A 381 5.23 6.80 -14.21
N ARG A 382 4.27 5.93 -14.51
CA ARG A 382 2.84 6.20 -14.30
C ARG A 382 2.41 6.27 -12.84
N TYR A 383 3.25 5.79 -11.92
CA TYR A 383 2.93 5.70 -10.49
C TYR A 383 3.96 6.38 -9.58
N SER A 384 5.03 6.94 -10.16
CA SER A 384 6.13 7.52 -9.38
C SER A 384 5.95 9.01 -9.13
N ASN A 385 5.96 9.44 -7.87
CA ASN A 385 5.95 10.85 -7.50
C ASN A 385 7.37 11.36 -7.29
N LEU A 386 7.71 12.41 -8.03
CA LEU A 386 8.98 13.12 -8.02
C LEU A 386 8.90 14.39 -7.17
N THR A 387 9.81 14.51 -6.21
CA THR A 387 9.93 15.65 -5.30
C THR A 387 11.37 16.16 -5.23
N PRO A 388 11.73 17.19 -6.02
CA PRO A 388 13.03 17.85 -5.93
C PRO A 388 13.25 18.55 -4.58
N PHE A 389 14.49 18.49 -4.07
CA PHE A 389 14.89 19.19 -2.85
C PHE A 389 16.40 19.49 -2.82
N ILE A 390 16.79 20.47 -2.02
CA ILE A 390 18.19 20.87 -1.82
C ILE A 390 18.66 20.42 -0.44
N PHE A 391 19.83 19.80 -0.40
CA PHE A 391 20.56 19.49 0.83
C PHE A 391 22.02 19.90 0.69
N GLN A 392 22.50 20.74 1.62
CA GLN A 392 23.88 21.26 1.62
C GLN A 392 24.32 21.88 0.28
N GLY A 393 23.40 22.55 -0.41
CA GLY A 393 23.68 23.20 -1.70
C GLY A 393 23.69 22.26 -2.91
N VAL A 394 23.34 20.98 -2.73
CA VAL A 394 23.22 19.99 -3.81
C VAL A 394 21.74 19.65 -4.02
N ASN A 395 21.32 19.57 -5.28
CA ASN A 395 19.99 19.17 -5.69
C ASN A 395 19.87 17.65 -5.72
N TYR A 396 18.79 17.17 -5.12
CA TYR A 396 18.40 15.76 -5.06
C TYR A 396 16.95 15.62 -5.48
N LEU A 397 16.57 14.38 -5.77
CA LEU A 397 15.23 14.00 -6.16
C LEU A 397 14.75 12.85 -5.28
N GLY A 398 13.70 13.10 -4.51
CA GLY A 398 12.98 12.04 -3.82
C GLY A 398 11.96 11.41 -4.75
N VAL A 399 11.89 10.09 -4.75
CA VAL A 399 10.92 9.32 -5.55
C VAL A 399 10.17 8.37 -4.65
N SER A 400 8.85 8.52 -4.59
CA SER A 400 7.93 7.53 -4.03
C SER A 400 7.06 6.93 -5.13
N SER A 401 6.30 5.89 -4.82
CA SER A 401 5.41 5.24 -5.77
C SER A 401 4.04 5.00 -5.16
N LYS A 402 3.01 4.95 -6.02
CA LYS A 402 1.66 4.50 -5.67
C LYS A 402 1.30 3.13 -6.24
N SER A 403 2.26 2.45 -6.87
CA SER A 403 2.07 1.08 -7.33
C SER A 403 2.26 0.12 -6.16
N ALA A 404 1.37 -0.86 -6.01
CA ALA A 404 1.37 -1.78 -4.86
C ALA A 404 2.70 -2.54 -4.65
N ASP A 405 3.48 -2.78 -5.70
CA ASP A 405 4.79 -3.42 -5.63
C ASP A 405 5.92 -2.51 -5.12
N THR A 406 5.69 -1.19 -5.09
CA THR A 406 6.71 -0.17 -4.81
C THR A 406 6.25 0.91 -3.83
N GLU A 407 5.01 0.88 -3.35
CA GLU A 407 4.41 1.88 -2.47
C GLU A 407 5.12 2.01 -1.11
N ASN A 408 5.78 0.93 -0.66
CA ASN A 408 6.55 0.92 0.58
C ASN A 408 8.03 1.24 0.36
N TYR A 409 8.41 1.76 -0.81
CA TYR A 409 9.76 2.17 -1.12
C TYR A 409 9.85 3.67 -1.42
N VAL A 410 10.95 4.26 -0.99
CA VAL A 410 11.33 5.63 -1.36
C VAL A 410 12.78 5.62 -1.81
N ALA A 411 13.05 6.16 -3.00
CA ALA A 411 14.40 6.36 -3.50
C ALA A 411 14.83 7.82 -3.37
N ILE A 412 16.10 8.04 -3.08
CA ILE A 412 16.74 9.35 -3.20
C ILE A 412 17.79 9.26 -4.28
N LEU A 413 17.69 10.17 -5.24
CA LEU A 413 18.50 10.20 -6.43
C LEU A 413 19.23 11.54 -6.49
N LYS A 414 20.44 11.53 -7.06
CA LYS A 414 21.18 12.74 -7.39
C LYS A 414 21.19 12.90 -8.90
N PRO A 415 20.50 13.92 -9.44
CA PRO A 415 20.63 14.26 -10.85
C PRO A 415 22.06 14.70 -11.18
N LEU A 416 22.54 14.26 -12.33
CA LEU A 416 23.88 14.53 -12.86
C LEU A 416 23.77 15.05 -14.32
N PRO A 417 24.81 15.75 -14.80
CA PRO A 417 24.78 16.34 -16.13
C PRO A 417 24.44 15.35 -17.24
N LYS A 418 23.74 15.82 -18.27
CA LYS A 418 23.31 15.03 -19.45
C LYS A 418 22.25 13.97 -19.11
N GLY A 419 21.39 14.28 -18.16
CA GLY A 419 20.27 13.42 -17.74
C GLY A 419 20.70 12.13 -17.08
N LYS A 420 21.91 12.08 -16.52
CA LYS A 420 22.37 10.92 -15.76
C LYS A 420 21.80 11.02 -14.35
N ILE A 421 21.56 9.88 -13.73
CA ILE A 421 21.07 9.81 -12.36
C ILE A 421 22.02 8.92 -11.56
N GLN A 422 22.38 9.36 -10.36
CA GLN A 422 23.10 8.56 -9.38
C GLN A 422 22.14 8.14 -8.27
N GLU A 423 22.05 6.84 -8.03
CA GLU A 423 21.32 6.27 -6.90
C GLU A 423 22.05 6.63 -5.59
N MET A 424 21.36 7.31 -4.68
CA MET A 424 21.94 7.72 -3.40
C MET A 424 21.45 6.83 -2.26
N CYS A 425 20.13 6.65 -2.18
CA CYS A 425 19.50 5.93 -1.08
C CYS A 425 18.28 5.13 -1.59
N LEU A 426 18.04 3.98 -0.98
CA LEU A 426 16.78 3.25 -1.10
C LEU A 426 16.27 2.95 0.31
N PHE A 427 15.05 3.37 0.59
CA PHE A 427 14.35 3.13 1.84
C PHE A 427 13.22 2.14 1.61
N ARG A 428 12.92 1.35 2.64
CA ARG A 428 11.76 0.47 2.68
C ARG A 428 11.03 0.63 4.00
N LYS A 429 9.73 0.89 3.95
CA LYS A 429 8.85 0.74 5.10
C LYS A 429 8.59 -0.75 5.30
N ILE A 430 8.85 -1.26 6.50
CA ILE A 430 8.62 -2.66 6.82
C ILE A 430 7.11 -2.90 6.84
N GLU A 431 6.64 -3.56 5.80
CA GLU A 431 5.27 -4.03 5.71
C GLU A 431 5.00 -5.12 6.73
N GLU A 432 3.73 -5.20 7.09
CA GLU A 432 3.21 -6.36 7.77
C GLU A 432 3.34 -7.58 6.85
N ASN A 433 4.10 -8.59 7.30
CA ASN A 433 4.17 -9.86 6.56
C ASN A 433 2.85 -10.59 6.76
N PHE A 434 1.93 -10.37 5.84
CA PHE A 434 0.77 -11.22 5.71
C PHE A 434 1.13 -12.40 4.87
#